data_AF-A0A7I8X8W3-F1
#
_entry.id   AF-A0A7I8X8W3-F1
#
_cell.length_a   1.000
_cell.length_b   1.000
_cell.length_c   1.000
_cell.angle_alpha   90.00
_cell.angle_beta   90.00
_cell.angle_gamma   90.00
#
_symmetry.space_group_name_H-M   'P 1'
#
loop_
_entity.id
_entity.type
_entity.pdbx_description
1 polymer ?
#
loop_
_entity_poly.entity_id
_entity_poly.type
_entity_poly.pdbx_seq_one_letter_code
_entity_poly.pdbx_strand_id
1 'polypeptide(L)'
;MASNSYCQGYQCEKVSTSDDLPEFSLLARRAPGYSHCTRACGCATCGCFLCSPGCNFWRLYALPKTNNIYQIGRCPTWTITASVILEVGEKTSLIQLVAAKPVHVGNEIFTLQAISTPQVPILYQPMVIKVGTNEAITTAASDPQQPAPGSLGVFQCRSEDDARRFQCTFPHETCSCSPSDFHTKCTCNYRNPMDLWHNQEVKLPFTSGPIKIDYQNHTITAEIAQQTAILVHIAFQNTTISTFHYRAKCAPSVIQQLTGCKSCHSGAQAIIFCQSKLPTTINVECDGTNVQSFPCNNITFQLNIYTDEAEFNKNCPYSCSDKSDGTLHLFGKLHTMTIPPPPSKELGQWWARAADEVPIGNILRDITQFLEKVAWFFPSLIFQYPLLMLIVMATVVIMLYFLFRYNFPSTPPAIFLGPRPHQQLPESRGLLPKRAKPHHH
;
A
#
# COMPACT_ATOMS: atom_id res chain seq x y z
N MET A 1 37.26 -25.33 19.13
CA MET A 1 37.51 -24.47 17.94
C MET A 1 36.34 -24.72 17.00
N ALA A 2 35.44 -23.75 16.75
CA ALA A 2 34.45 -23.93 15.68
C ALA A 2 35.15 -23.68 14.33
N SER A 3 35.91 -24.67 13.84
CA SER A 3 36.63 -24.59 12.55
C SER A 3 35.71 -24.58 11.33
N ASN A 4 34.39 -24.42 11.52
CA ASN A 4 33.38 -24.30 10.47
C ASN A 4 32.54 -23.02 10.57
N SER A 5 32.85 -22.08 11.48
CA SER A 5 32.15 -20.80 11.49
C SER A 5 32.77 -19.84 10.48
N TYR A 6 31.94 -19.16 9.69
CA TYR A 6 32.37 -18.15 8.71
C TYR A 6 33.04 -16.93 9.38
N CYS A 7 33.01 -16.85 10.71
CA CYS A 7 33.56 -15.74 11.49
C CYS A 7 35.08 -15.84 11.68
N GLN A 8 35.85 -15.31 10.71
CA GLN A 8 37.31 -15.19 10.81
C GLN A 8 37.78 -13.77 10.48
N GLY A 9 38.58 -13.17 11.37
CA GLY A 9 39.19 -11.86 11.15
C GLY A 9 38.16 -10.76 10.91
N TYR A 10 38.28 -10.07 9.77
CA TYR A 10 37.43 -8.93 9.36
C TYR A 10 36.21 -9.35 8.54
N GLN A 11 35.59 -10.48 8.87
CA GLN A 11 34.53 -11.04 8.02
C GLN A 11 33.28 -10.17 7.96
N CYS A 12 32.88 -9.53 9.07
CA CYS A 12 31.70 -8.67 9.04
C CYS A 12 31.83 -7.49 8.08
N GLU A 13 33.06 -7.01 7.83
CA GLU A 13 33.31 -5.93 6.88
C GLU A 13 33.19 -6.37 5.42
N LYS A 14 33.21 -7.69 5.18
CA LYS A 14 33.14 -8.28 3.85
C LYS A 14 31.74 -8.75 3.48
N VAL A 15 30.83 -8.88 4.45
CA VAL A 15 29.46 -9.33 4.19
C VAL A 15 28.70 -8.26 3.41
N SER A 16 28.25 -8.63 2.21
CA SER A 16 27.35 -7.83 1.38
C SER A 16 25.89 -8.14 1.69
N THR A 17 25.00 -7.21 1.36
CA THR A 17 23.55 -7.37 1.58
C THR A 17 22.94 -8.52 0.77
N SER A 18 23.61 -8.93 -0.31
CA SER A 18 23.20 -10.05 -1.16
C SER A 18 23.78 -11.40 -0.75
N ASP A 19 24.66 -11.46 0.25
CA ASP A 19 25.38 -12.70 0.56
C ASP A 19 24.47 -13.78 1.12
N ASP A 20 24.66 -15.00 0.62
CA ASP A 20 23.98 -16.20 1.13
C ASP A 20 24.90 -16.93 2.11
N LEU A 21 24.71 -16.68 3.41
CA LEU A 21 25.56 -17.25 4.46
C LEU A 21 25.03 -18.60 4.95
N PRO A 22 25.92 -19.59 5.20
CA PRO A 22 25.52 -20.93 5.65
C PRO A 22 24.85 -20.92 7.03
N GLU A 23 25.08 -19.88 7.84
CA GLU A 23 24.44 -19.67 9.14
C GLU A 23 22.93 -19.38 9.03
N PHE A 24 22.43 -19.02 7.85
CA PHE A 24 21.01 -18.71 7.66
C PHE A 24 20.18 -19.96 7.35
N SER A 25 18.98 -20.02 7.94
CA SER A 25 18.01 -21.08 7.65
C SER A 25 17.62 -21.09 6.16
N LEU A 26 17.29 -22.26 5.62
CA LEU A 26 16.87 -22.39 4.22
C LEU A 26 15.69 -21.47 3.85
N LEU A 27 14.79 -21.23 4.80
CA LEU A 27 13.66 -20.32 4.65
C LEU A 27 14.15 -18.87 4.47
N ALA A 28 15.05 -18.40 5.34
CA ALA A 28 15.59 -17.05 5.27
C ALA A 28 16.41 -16.83 3.99
N ARG A 29 17.16 -17.85 3.55
CA ARG A 29 17.97 -17.81 2.31
C ARG A 29 17.12 -17.73 1.04
N ARG A 30 15.99 -18.44 1.00
CA ARG A 30 15.07 -18.43 -0.16
C ARG A 30 14.17 -17.20 -0.23
N ALA A 31 13.88 -16.60 0.91
CA ALA A 31 13.03 -15.42 0.99
C ALA A 31 13.78 -14.16 0.51
N PRO A 32 13.07 -13.20 -0.13
CA PRO A 32 13.66 -11.92 -0.49
C PRO A 32 14.09 -11.18 0.78
N GLY A 33 15.30 -10.63 0.75
CA GLY A 33 15.90 -10.08 1.95
C GLY A 33 17.36 -9.67 1.80
N TYR A 34 17.89 -9.14 2.89
CA TYR A 34 19.20 -8.53 3.00
C TYR A 34 19.99 -9.11 4.17
N SER A 35 21.22 -9.51 3.88
CA SER A 35 22.16 -10.09 4.84
C SER A 35 23.03 -9.01 5.47
N HIS A 36 23.37 -9.20 6.74
CA HIS A 36 24.13 -8.24 7.52
C HIS A 36 25.05 -8.97 8.50
N CYS A 37 26.09 -8.26 8.92
CA CYS A 37 26.97 -8.71 9.98
C CYS A 37 27.32 -7.53 10.88
N THR A 38 27.25 -7.75 12.19
CA THR A 38 27.80 -6.82 13.17
C THR A 38 28.77 -7.54 14.09
N ARG A 39 29.81 -6.82 14.49
CA ARG A 39 30.73 -7.35 15.49
C ARG A 39 30.00 -7.49 16.83
N ALA A 40 30.17 -8.65 17.45
CA ALA A 40 29.70 -8.94 18.79
C ALA A 40 30.89 -8.97 19.75
N CYS A 41 30.61 -8.85 21.04
CA CYS A 41 31.65 -8.95 22.06
C CYS A 41 32.30 -10.34 22.10
N GLY A 42 33.63 -10.36 22.27
CA GLY A 42 34.43 -11.58 22.44
C GLY A 42 34.70 -11.90 23.91
N CYS A 43 35.55 -12.89 24.16
CA CYS A 43 35.97 -13.38 25.48
C CYS A 43 34.91 -14.17 26.27
N ALA A 44 35.37 -14.80 27.35
CA ALA A 44 34.55 -15.69 28.19
C ALA A 44 33.35 -14.98 28.82
N THR A 45 33.45 -13.67 29.06
CA THR A 45 32.35 -12.80 29.55
C THR A 45 31.18 -12.73 28.57
N CYS A 46 31.44 -13.00 27.29
CA CYS A 46 30.44 -13.05 26.22
C CYS A 46 30.18 -14.49 25.72
N GLY A 47 30.58 -15.51 26.49
CA GLY A 47 30.40 -16.91 26.12
C GLY A 47 31.35 -17.41 25.02
N CYS A 48 32.38 -16.63 24.67
CA CYS A 48 33.36 -16.98 23.66
C CYS A 48 34.68 -17.43 24.31
N PHE A 49 35.29 -18.52 23.83
CA PHE A 49 36.61 -18.95 24.32
C PHE A 49 37.72 -17.97 23.91
N LEU A 50 37.62 -17.39 22.72
CA LEU A 50 38.58 -16.45 22.17
C LEU A 50 38.16 -15.00 22.48
N CYS A 51 39.15 -14.15 22.75
CA CYS A 51 38.97 -12.71 22.94
C CYS A 51 38.94 -11.89 21.63
N SER A 52 38.97 -12.56 20.48
CA SER A 52 38.64 -11.93 19.21
C SER A 52 37.16 -11.52 19.18
N PRO A 53 36.80 -10.40 18.51
CA PRO A 53 35.41 -10.04 18.30
C PRO A 53 34.62 -11.20 17.67
N GLY A 54 33.41 -11.44 18.16
CA GLY A 54 32.47 -12.37 17.53
C GLY A 54 31.80 -11.75 16.31
N CYS A 55 31.12 -12.57 15.51
CA CYS A 55 30.31 -12.12 14.39
C CYS A 55 28.85 -12.46 14.65
N ASN A 56 27.99 -11.44 14.66
CA ASN A 56 26.55 -11.61 14.68
C ASN A 56 26.03 -11.47 13.24
N PHE A 57 25.86 -12.60 12.55
CA PHE A 57 25.24 -12.66 11.23
C PHE A 57 23.72 -12.63 11.38
N TRP A 58 23.07 -11.72 10.68
CA TRP A 58 21.61 -11.64 10.67
C TRP A 58 21.09 -11.30 9.28
N ARG A 59 19.87 -11.73 8.98
CA ARG A 59 19.22 -11.50 7.70
C ARG A 59 17.82 -10.95 7.92
N LEU A 60 17.55 -9.79 7.32
CA LEU A 60 16.20 -9.25 7.21
C LEU A 60 15.55 -9.88 5.99
N TYR A 61 14.41 -10.54 6.14
CA TYR A 61 13.69 -11.13 5.01
C TYR A 61 12.18 -10.99 5.18
N ALA A 62 11.46 -11.04 4.06
CA ALA A 62 10.01 -10.91 4.04
C ALA A 62 9.35 -12.25 3.70
N LEU A 63 8.17 -12.47 4.29
CA LEU A 63 7.30 -13.61 3.98
C LEU A 63 5.88 -13.10 3.67
N PRO A 64 5.17 -13.72 2.73
CA PRO A 64 3.78 -13.36 2.46
C PRO A 64 2.91 -13.78 3.63
N LYS A 65 2.05 -12.88 4.10
CA LYS A 65 1.03 -13.20 5.13
C LYS A 65 -0.22 -13.86 4.55
N THR A 66 -0.46 -13.65 3.26
CA THR A 66 -1.63 -14.14 2.54
C THR A 66 -1.25 -14.53 1.12
N ASN A 67 -2.08 -15.36 0.48
CA ASN A 67 -1.91 -15.73 -0.93
C ASN A 67 -2.57 -14.74 -1.90
N ASN A 68 -3.08 -13.60 -1.40
CA ASN A 68 -3.65 -12.56 -2.26
C ASN A 68 -2.54 -11.84 -3.03
N ILE A 69 -2.73 -11.74 -4.34
CA ILE A 69 -1.81 -11.03 -5.23
C ILE A 69 -2.48 -9.76 -5.72
N TYR A 70 -1.70 -8.69 -5.80
CA TYR A 70 -2.16 -7.38 -6.23
C TYR A 70 -1.30 -6.91 -7.40
N GLN A 71 -1.95 -6.38 -8.42
CA GLN A 71 -1.30 -5.78 -9.58
C GLN A 71 -1.33 -4.26 -9.41
N ILE A 72 -0.17 -3.63 -9.52
CA ILE A 72 -0.04 -2.18 -9.57
C ILE A 72 0.04 -1.77 -11.03
N GLY A 73 -0.91 -0.97 -11.48
CA GLY A 73 -1.00 -0.48 -12.85
C GLY A 73 -1.06 1.04 -12.90
N ARG A 74 -0.64 1.62 -14.02
CA ARG A 74 -0.77 3.05 -14.30
C ARG A 74 -1.28 3.24 -15.72
N CYS A 75 -2.15 4.22 -15.92
CA CYS A 75 -2.65 4.61 -17.23
C CYS A 75 -1.90 5.88 -17.69
N PRO A 76 -0.79 5.75 -18.46
CA PRO A 76 -0.05 6.92 -18.95
C PRO A 76 -0.85 7.70 -20.01
N THR A 77 -1.74 7.02 -20.72
CA THR A 77 -2.56 7.58 -21.80
C THR A 77 -4.00 7.11 -21.66
N TRP A 78 -4.94 7.98 -22.00
CA TRP A 78 -6.37 7.69 -21.99
C TRP A 78 -6.96 7.89 -23.38
N THR A 79 -7.79 6.94 -23.81
CA THR A 79 -8.58 7.07 -25.04
C THR A 79 -9.86 7.82 -24.73
N ILE A 80 -9.98 9.04 -25.25
CA ILE A 80 -11.12 9.90 -24.97
C ILE A 80 -12.25 9.61 -25.98
N THR A 81 -13.46 9.41 -25.46
CA THR A 81 -14.68 9.20 -26.24
C THR A 81 -15.75 10.17 -25.78
N ALA A 82 -16.40 10.86 -26.71
CA ALA A 82 -17.53 11.75 -26.42
C ALA A 82 -18.84 11.08 -26.83
N SER A 83 -19.75 10.88 -25.88
CA SER A 83 -21.10 10.42 -26.15
C SER A 83 -22.00 11.62 -26.43
N VAL A 84 -22.57 11.69 -27.64
CA VAL A 84 -23.44 12.78 -28.08
C VAL A 84 -24.84 12.25 -28.32
N ILE A 85 -25.83 12.91 -27.72
CA ILE A 85 -27.24 12.65 -28.00
C ILE A 85 -27.64 13.55 -29.17
N LEU A 86 -28.04 12.93 -30.28
CA LEU A 86 -28.51 13.61 -31.47
C LEU A 86 -30.02 13.44 -31.60
N GLU A 87 -30.73 14.57 -31.66
CA GLU A 87 -32.17 14.62 -31.91
C GLU A 87 -32.41 15.18 -33.31
N VAL A 88 -32.93 14.33 -34.22
CA VAL A 88 -33.31 14.73 -35.59
C VAL A 88 -34.80 14.47 -35.79
N GLY A 89 -35.59 15.53 -35.83
CA GLY A 89 -37.06 15.41 -35.84
C GLY A 89 -37.56 14.72 -34.58
N GLU A 90 -38.25 13.59 -34.73
CA GLU A 90 -38.73 12.76 -33.60
C GLU A 90 -37.75 11.65 -33.19
N LYS A 91 -36.61 11.52 -33.88
CA LYS A 91 -35.66 10.42 -33.64
C LYS A 91 -34.48 10.88 -32.79
N THR A 92 -34.37 10.32 -31.60
CA THR A 92 -33.19 10.45 -30.74
C THR A 92 -32.22 9.30 -30.99
N SER A 93 -30.94 9.60 -31.18
CA SER A 93 -29.87 8.61 -31.34
C SER A 93 -28.67 8.98 -30.49
N LEU A 94 -28.07 7.97 -29.84
CA LEU A 94 -26.82 8.14 -29.10
C LEU A 94 -25.66 7.75 -30.02
N ILE A 95 -24.74 8.67 -30.27
CA ILE A 95 -23.53 8.42 -31.05
C ILE A 95 -22.29 8.58 -30.19
N GLN A 96 -21.28 7.74 -30.43
CA GLN A 96 -19.98 7.87 -29.79
C GLN A 96 -18.99 8.45 -30.79
N LEU A 97 -18.47 9.63 -30.49
CA LEU A 97 -17.43 10.28 -31.27
C LEU A 97 -16.07 9.97 -30.65
N VAL A 98 -15.15 9.57 -31.50
CA VAL A 98 -13.73 9.39 -31.17
C VAL A 98 -12.96 10.48 -31.92
N ALA A 99 -11.94 11.05 -31.29
CA ALA A 99 -11.16 12.12 -31.89
C ALA A 99 -10.66 11.73 -33.29
N ALA A 100 -10.83 12.65 -34.25
CA ALA A 100 -10.46 12.50 -35.65
C ALA A 100 -11.08 11.31 -36.41
N LYS A 101 -12.15 10.69 -35.88
CA LYS A 101 -12.91 9.65 -36.61
C LYS A 101 -14.29 10.18 -37.02
N PRO A 102 -14.61 10.24 -38.32
CA PRO A 102 -15.92 10.67 -38.79
C PRO A 102 -16.98 9.59 -38.51
N VAL A 103 -18.15 10.02 -38.06
CA VAL A 103 -19.34 9.18 -37.83
C VAL A 103 -20.45 9.68 -38.74
N HIS A 104 -20.98 8.77 -39.56
CA HIS A 104 -22.09 9.06 -40.47
C HIS A 104 -23.42 8.79 -39.77
N VAL A 105 -24.31 9.78 -39.78
CA VAL A 105 -25.68 9.63 -39.29
C VAL A 105 -26.60 10.23 -40.33
N GLY A 106 -27.29 9.41 -41.12
CA GLY A 106 -28.08 9.92 -42.25
C GLY A 106 -27.20 10.54 -43.33
N ASN A 107 -27.47 11.81 -43.68
CA ASN A 107 -26.72 12.58 -44.67
C ASN A 107 -25.69 13.53 -44.02
N GLU A 108 -25.57 13.44 -42.70
CA GLU A 108 -24.72 14.27 -41.88
C GLU A 108 -23.48 13.50 -41.42
N ILE A 109 -22.34 14.19 -41.38
CA ILE A 109 -21.07 13.65 -40.93
C ILE A 109 -20.64 14.42 -39.70
N PHE A 110 -20.48 13.72 -38.58
CA PHE A 110 -20.03 14.26 -37.32
C PHE A 110 -18.57 13.87 -37.09
N THR A 111 -17.70 14.84 -36.85
CA THR A 111 -16.28 14.59 -36.54
C THR A 111 -15.89 15.35 -35.29
N LEU A 112 -15.38 14.64 -34.28
CA LEU A 112 -14.77 15.26 -33.12
C LEU A 112 -13.38 15.79 -33.49
N GLN A 113 -13.25 17.11 -33.63
CA GLN A 113 -11.99 17.76 -33.98
C GLN A 113 -11.10 17.96 -32.76
N ALA A 114 -11.67 18.44 -31.66
CA ALA A 114 -10.95 18.69 -30.43
C ALA A 114 -11.85 18.48 -29.22
N ILE A 115 -11.25 18.06 -28.11
CA ILE A 115 -11.89 18.01 -26.79
C ILE A 115 -10.92 18.58 -25.77
N SER A 116 -11.37 19.55 -24.97
CA SER A 116 -10.59 19.96 -23.81
C SER A 116 -10.81 18.93 -22.70
N THR A 117 -9.74 18.22 -22.32
CA THR A 117 -9.79 17.35 -21.15
C THR A 117 -9.31 18.11 -19.92
N PRO A 118 -10.06 18.11 -18.82
CA PRO A 118 -9.51 18.60 -17.56
C PRO A 118 -8.26 17.85 -17.15
N GLN A 119 -7.37 18.58 -16.47
CA GLN A 119 -6.27 17.95 -15.75
C GLN A 119 -6.86 17.25 -14.54
N VAL A 120 -6.98 15.93 -14.60
CA VAL A 120 -7.48 15.08 -13.52
C VAL A 120 -6.32 14.21 -13.02
N PRO A 121 -5.55 14.66 -12.01
CA PRO A 121 -4.32 13.97 -11.59
C PRO A 121 -4.54 12.52 -11.17
N ILE A 122 -5.69 12.20 -10.57
CA ILE A 122 -6.02 10.84 -10.11
C ILE A 122 -6.02 9.81 -11.26
N LEU A 123 -6.32 10.22 -12.50
CA LEU A 123 -6.30 9.33 -13.67
C LEU A 123 -4.89 8.87 -14.06
N TYR A 124 -3.86 9.57 -13.59
CA TYR A 124 -2.47 9.28 -13.89
C TYR A 124 -1.73 8.69 -12.69
N GLN A 125 -2.39 8.53 -11.55
CA GLN A 125 -1.83 7.88 -10.37
C GLN A 125 -1.82 6.35 -10.53
N PRO A 126 -0.87 5.65 -9.90
CA PRO A 126 -0.91 4.20 -9.82
C PRO A 126 -2.20 3.73 -9.15
N MET A 127 -2.80 2.66 -9.68
CA MET A 127 -3.97 1.98 -9.12
C MET A 127 -3.60 0.56 -8.74
N VAL A 128 -4.29 0.01 -7.74
CA VAL A 128 -4.04 -1.35 -7.26
C VAL A 128 -5.25 -2.22 -7.53
N ILE A 129 -5.04 -3.27 -8.31
CA ILE A 129 -6.05 -4.25 -8.72
C ILE A 129 -5.79 -5.54 -7.96
N LYS A 130 -6.84 -6.15 -7.40
CA LYS A 130 -6.73 -7.47 -6.78
C LYS A 130 -6.85 -8.54 -7.86
N VAL A 131 -5.79 -9.33 -8.03
CA VAL A 131 -5.72 -10.33 -9.10
C VAL A 131 -6.79 -11.40 -8.89
N GLY A 132 -7.48 -11.77 -9.97
CA GLY A 132 -8.56 -12.75 -9.95
C GLY A 132 -9.92 -12.21 -9.45
N THR A 133 -10.03 -10.90 -9.19
CA THR A 133 -11.30 -10.26 -8.86
C THR A 133 -11.52 -8.98 -9.69
N ASN A 134 -12.75 -8.46 -9.68
CA ASN A 134 -13.07 -7.13 -10.23
C ASN A 134 -12.94 -6.03 -9.15
N GLU A 135 -12.05 -6.21 -8.18
CA GLU A 135 -11.83 -5.21 -7.12
C GLU A 135 -10.56 -4.42 -7.39
N ALA A 136 -10.67 -3.09 -7.37
CA ALA A 136 -9.55 -2.18 -7.52
C ALA A 136 -9.67 -1.00 -6.56
N ILE A 137 -8.55 -0.37 -6.25
CA ILE A 137 -8.48 0.84 -5.45
C ILE A 137 -7.65 1.92 -6.15
N THR A 138 -8.07 3.18 -5.99
CA THR A 138 -7.38 4.38 -6.43
C THR A 138 -6.66 5.02 -5.25
N THR A 139 -5.34 4.81 -5.16
CA THR A 139 -4.53 5.32 -4.06
C THR A 139 -3.08 5.51 -4.50
N ALA A 140 -2.34 6.38 -3.83
CA ALA A 140 -0.93 6.60 -4.11
C ALA A 140 -0.09 5.37 -3.71
N ALA A 141 0.01 4.40 -4.63
CA ALA A 141 0.99 3.33 -4.58
C ALA A 141 2.33 3.79 -5.18
N SER A 142 3.41 3.08 -4.86
CA SER A 142 4.68 3.23 -5.56
C SER A 142 4.53 2.90 -7.04
N ASP A 143 5.28 3.59 -7.90
CA ASP A 143 5.30 3.31 -9.33
C ASP A 143 5.70 1.85 -9.61
N PRO A 144 5.18 1.24 -10.70
CA PRO A 144 5.54 -0.11 -11.10
C PRO A 144 7.05 -0.25 -11.28
N GLN A 145 7.60 -1.34 -10.73
CA GLN A 145 9.02 -1.69 -10.68
C GLN A 145 9.91 -0.70 -9.90
N GLN A 146 9.31 0.25 -9.18
CA GLN A 146 10.01 1.24 -8.36
C GLN A 146 9.45 1.26 -6.94
N PRO A 147 9.66 0.19 -6.16
CA PRO A 147 9.14 0.13 -4.81
C PRO A 147 9.77 1.22 -3.93
N ALA A 148 8.98 1.80 -3.03
CA ALA A 148 9.42 2.87 -2.15
C ALA A 148 9.12 2.54 -0.67
N PRO A 149 10.01 2.87 0.28
CA PRO A 149 9.74 2.68 1.70
C PRO A 149 8.47 3.40 2.15
N GLY A 150 7.64 2.75 2.98
CA GLY A 150 6.41 3.34 3.52
C GLY A 150 5.25 3.52 2.53
N SER A 151 5.43 3.21 1.24
CA SER A 151 4.35 3.25 0.26
C SER A 151 3.51 1.97 0.27
N LEU A 152 2.34 2.05 -0.37
CA LEU A 152 1.66 0.84 -0.83
C LEU A 152 2.45 0.28 -2.03
N GLY A 153 2.72 -1.03 -2.03
CA GLY A 153 3.56 -1.64 -3.07
C GLY A 153 5.06 -1.61 -2.78
N VAL A 154 5.48 -1.53 -1.51
CA VAL A 154 6.89 -1.64 -1.13
C VAL A 154 7.53 -3.00 -1.51
N PHE A 155 6.72 -4.05 -1.62
CA PHE A 155 7.13 -5.34 -2.19
C PHE A 155 6.56 -5.45 -3.60
N GLN A 156 7.42 -5.53 -4.61
CA GLN A 156 7.00 -5.70 -6.01
C GLN A 156 7.70 -6.87 -6.67
N CYS A 157 6.94 -7.59 -7.49
CA CYS A 157 7.37 -8.77 -8.22
C CYS A 157 7.15 -8.50 -9.71
N ARG A 158 7.97 -9.10 -10.59
CA ARG A 158 7.91 -8.83 -12.04
C ARG A 158 6.71 -9.45 -12.72
N SER A 159 6.22 -10.56 -12.18
CA SER A 159 5.11 -11.33 -12.72
C SER A 159 4.21 -11.86 -11.60
N GLU A 160 3.01 -12.32 -11.98
CA GLU A 160 2.11 -13.01 -11.07
C GLU A 160 2.73 -14.32 -10.53
N ASP A 161 3.47 -15.06 -11.36
CA ASP A 161 4.17 -16.28 -10.95
C ASP A 161 5.28 -16.01 -9.93
N ASP A 162 5.99 -14.90 -10.07
CA ASP A 162 6.97 -14.46 -9.09
C ASP A 162 6.28 -14.05 -7.79
N ALA A 163 5.13 -13.40 -7.85
CA ALA A 163 4.34 -13.08 -6.66
C ALA A 163 3.83 -14.35 -5.95
N ARG A 164 3.37 -15.37 -6.70
CA ARG A 164 2.97 -16.68 -6.15
C ARG A 164 4.11 -17.37 -5.41
N ARG A 165 5.34 -17.25 -5.93
CA ARG A 165 6.57 -17.79 -5.32
C ARG A 165 7.23 -16.83 -4.34
N PHE A 166 6.65 -15.64 -4.15
CA PHE A 166 7.19 -14.52 -3.37
C PHE A 166 8.63 -14.13 -3.73
N GLN A 167 8.98 -14.22 -5.01
CA GLN A 167 10.25 -13.79 -5.59
C GLN A 167 10.20 -12.29 -5.92
N CYS A 168 9.98 -11.49 -4.89
CA CYS A 168 9.75 -10.06 -4.99
C CYS A 168 10.97 -9.24 -4.52
N THR A 169 10.98 -7.96 -4.82
CA THR A 169 12.02 -7.02 -4.39
C THR A 169 11.41 -5.92 -3.54
N PHE A 170 12.18 -5.39 -2.59
CA PHE A 170 11.80 -4.27 -1.75
C PHE A 170 13.05 -3.46 -1.38
N PRO A 171 12.98 -2.14 -1.15
CA PRO A 171 14.14 -1.32 -0.84
C PRO A 171 14.79 -1.68 0.50
N HIS A 172 16.11 -1.55 0.60
CA HIS A 172 16.85 -1.82 1.83
C HIS A 172 16.39 -0.93 2.99
N GLU A 173 16.05 0.34 2.72
CA GLU A 173 15.61 1.29 3.76
C GLU A 173 14.17 1.06 4.27
N THR A 174 13.48 0.02 3.78
CA THR A 174 12.12 -0.34 4.23
C THR A 174 12.08 -0.63 5.73
N CYS A 175 13.17 -1.18 6.28
CA CYS A 175 13.29 -1.48 7.70
C CYS A 175 14.56 -0.90 8.29
N SER A 176 14.46 -0.33 9.49
CA SER A 176 15.59 0.08 10.31
C SER A 176 15.83 -0.95 11.40
N CYS A 177 17.05 -1.49 11.47
CA CYS A 177 17.43 -2.52 12.41
C CYS A 177 18.55 -2.04 13.34
N SER A 178 18.37 -2.26 14.64
CA SER A 178 19.36 -2.00 15.68
C SER A 178 19.87 -3.34 16.22
N PRO A 179 21.07 -3.79 15.78
CA PRO A 179 21.68 -5.00 16.29
C PRO A 179 22.25 -4.80 17.69
N SER A 180 22.19 -5.85 18.51
CA SER A 180 22.88 -5.99 19.78
C SER A 180 23.76 -7.25 19.77
N ASP A 181 24.47 -7.51 20.86
CA ASP A 181 25.34 -8.70 20.98
C ASP A 181 24.61 -10.03 20.81
N PHE A 182 23.30 -10.09 21.13
CA PHE A 182 22.52 -11.33 21.11
C PHE A 182 21.21 -11.26 20.33
N HIS A 183 20.74 -10.06 19.98
CA HIS A 183 19.46 -9.87 19.31
C HIS A 183 19.48 -8.67 18.37
N THR A 184 18.73 -8.74 17.27
CA THR A 184 18.54 -7.60 16.36
C THR A 184 17.07 -7.20 16.38
N LYS A 185 16.79 -5.94 16.75
CA LYS A 185 15.43 -5.38 16.71
C LYS A 185 15.25 -4.62 15.40
N CYS A 186 14.20 -4.91 14.65
CA CYS A 186 13.89 -4.22 13.39
C CYS A 186 12.51 -3.57 13.43
N THR A 187 12.42 -2.36 12.89
CA THR A 187 11.18 -1.62 12.70
C THR A 187 11.00 -1.36 11.21
N CYS A 188 9.88 -1.81 10.64
CA CYS A 188 9.60 -1.73 9.22
C CYS A 188 8.47 -0.75 8.94
N ASN A 189 8.62 0.05 7.89
CA ASN A 189 7.61 0.98 7.42
C ASN A 189 6.98 0.46 6.12
N TYR A 190 5.77 -0.10 6.22
CA TYR A 190 5.02 -0.61 5.07
C TYR A 190 3.52 -0.40 5.25
N ARG A 191 2.78 -0.22 4.15
CA ARG A 191 1.30 -0.19 4.16
C ARG A 191 0.74 -1.55 3.76
N ASN A 192 -0.22 -2.05 4.54
CA ASN A 192 -0.96 -3.25 4.20
C ASN A 192 -2.08 -2.90 3.21
N PRO A 193 -2.11 -3.50 2.01
CA PRO A 193 -3.20 -3.28 1.08
C PRO A 193 -4.57 -3.53 1.72
N MET A 194 -4.76 -4.65 2.43
CA MET A 194 -6.07 -5.04 2.98
C MET A 194 -6.75 -3.97 3.84
N ASP A 195 -5.98 -3.10 4.50
CA ASP A 195 -6.51 -2.01 5.35
C ASP A 195 -7.30 -0.96 4.52
N LEU A 196 -7.03 -0.87 3.20
CA LEU A 196 -7.65 0.10 2.29
C LEU A 196 -8.90 -0.43 1.59
N TRP A 197 -9.11 -1.76 1.52
CA TRP A 197 -10.22 -2.34 0.75
C TRP A 197 -11.58 -2.11 1.42
N HIS A 198 -11.57 -1.73 2.70
CA HIS A 198 -12.76 -1.32 3.44
C HIS A 198 -13.06 0.18 3.33
N ASN A 199 -12.12 0.97 2.80
CA ASN A 199 -12.31 2.41 2.66
C ASN A 199 -13.02 2.73 1.34
N GLN A 200 -14.27 3.21 1.45
CA GLN A 200 -15.11 3.62 0.32
C GLN A 200 -14.51 4.79 -0.47
N GLU A 201 -13.63 5.60 0.14
CA GLU A 201 -13.01 6.77 -0.51
C GLU A 201 -11.90 6.41 -1.50
N VAL A 202 -11.40 5.17 -1.48
CA VAL A 202 -10.35 4.71 -2.39
C VAL A 202 -10.80 3.49 -3.20
N LYS A 203 -11.91 2.86 -2.84
CA LYS A 203 -12.42 1.68 -3.53
C LYS A 203 -13.11 2.08 -4.84
N LEU A 204 -12.84 1.33 -5.91
CA LEU A 204 -13.59 1.45 -7.17
C LEU A 204 -14.90 0.62 -7.09
N PRO A 205 -16.03 1.12 -7.65
CA PRO A 205 -16.18 2.39 -8.35
C PRO A 205 -16.08 3.60 -7.41
N PHE A 206 -15.26 4.57 -7.80
CA PHE A 206 -14.96 5.78 -7.04
C PHE A 206 -15.61 6.97 -7.72
N THR A 207 -16.32 7.78 -6.94
CA THR A 207 -16.96 9.00 -7.44
C THR A 207 -16.49 10.19 -6.61
N SER A 208 -16.00 11.21 -7.28
CA SER A 208 -15.37 12.39 -6.68
C SER A 208 -15.67 13.63 -7.51
N GLY A 209 -16.67 14.39 -7.07
CA GLY A 209 -17.19 15.52 -7.83
C GLY A 209 -17.70 15.06 -9.20
N PRO A 210 -17.16 15.59 -10.32
CA PRO A 210 -17.59 15.21 -11.66
C PRO A 210 -16.92 13.92 -12.17
N ILE A 211 -15.96 13.36 -11.44
CA ILE A 211 -15.17 12.22 -11.92
C ILE A 211 -15.73 10.95 -11.31
N LYS A 212 -16.07 9.99 -12.16
CA LYS A 212 -16.42 8.63 -11.78
C LYS A 212 -15.44 7.68 -12.43
N ILE A 213 -14.70 6.94 -11.62
CA ILE A 213 -13.74 5.94 -12.08
C ILE A 213 -14.32 4.57 -11.75
N ASP A 214 -14.38 3.71 -12.74
CA ASP A 214 -14.86 2.34 -12.61
C ASP A 214 -13.82 1.36 -13.13
N TYR A 215 -13.85 0.15 -12.58
CA TYR A 215 -13.03 -0.97 -13.02
C TYR A 215 -13.93 -2.18 -13.27
N GLN A 216 -14.17 -2.47 -14.53
CA GLN A 216 -14.97 -3.61 -14.95
C GLN A 216 -14.31 -4.30 -16.15
N ASN A 217 -14.42 -5.63 -16.21
CA ASN A 217 -13.89 -6.43 -17.32
C ASN A 217 -12.41 -6.12 -17.62
N HIS A 218 -11.59 -6.03 -16.58
CA HIS A 218 -10.15 -5.70 -16.68
C HIS A 218 -9.85 -4.36 -17.36
N THR A 219 -10.83 -3.46 -17.43
CA THR A 219 -10.70 -2.16 -18.07
C THR A 219 -11.05 -1.08 -17.05
N ILE A 220 -10.17 -0.09 -16.92
CA ILE A 220 -10.44 1.09 -16.11
C ILE A 220 -11.11 2.13 -17.03
N THR A 221 -12.28 2.60 -16.64
CA THR A 221 -13.03 3.62 -17.35
C THR A 221 -13.24 4.82 -16.44
N ALA A 222 -13.03 6.02 -16.98
CA ALA A 222 -13.32 7.26 -16.29
C ALA A 222 -14.40 8.02 -17.04
N GLU A 223 -15.51 8.29 -16.35
CA GLU A 223 -16.55 9.19 -16.79
C GLU A 223 -16.33 10.54 -16.10
N ILE A 224 -16.20 11.59 -16.91
CA ILE A 224 -15.97 12.94 -16.42
C ILE A 224 -17.24 13.75 -16.74
N ALA A 225 -18.14 13.82 -15.76
CA ALA A 225 -19.32 14.69 -15.74
C ALA A 225 -18.94 16.14 -15.43
N GLN A 226 -17.84 16.62 -16.03
CA GLN A 226 -17.43 18.01 -15.99
C GLN A 226 -17.47 18.57 -17.41
N GLN A 227 -17.54 19.89 -17.48
CA GLN A 227 -17.39 20.60 -18.73
C GLN A 227 -16.12 20.25 -19.48
N THR A 228 -16.32 19.68 -20.67
CA THR A 228 -15.30 19.58 -21.70
C THR A 228 -15.78 20.44 -22.86
N ALA A 229 -14.91 21.32 -23.35
CA ALA A 229 -15.19 22.05 -24.58
C ALA A 229 -14.97 21.06 -25.73
N ILE A 230 -16.05 20.74 -26.43
CA ILE A 230 -16.04 19.80 -27.55
C ILE A 230 -16.19 20.61 -28.82
N LEU A 231 -15.21 20.52 -29.72
CA LEU A 231 -15.33 21.05 -31.07
C LEU A 231 -15.76 19.92 -32.00
N VAL A 232 -17.03 19.95 -32.39
CA VAL A 232 -17.60 19.00 -33.35
C VAL A 232 -17.75 19.70 -34.70
N HIS A 233 -17.11 19.14 -35.72
CA HIS A 233 -17.36 19.54 -37.10
C HIS A 233 -18.52 18.71 -37.64
N ILE A 234 -19.56 19.41 -38.10
CA ILE A 234 -20.76 18.82 -38.70
C ILE A 234 -20.77 19.20 -40.18
N ALA A 235 -20.65 18.21 -41.06
CA ALA A 235 -20.81 18.42 -42.49
C ALA A 235 -22.19 17.95 -42.93
N PHE A 236 -22.92 18.83 -43.60
CA PHE A 236 -24.23 18.54 -44.16
C PHE A 236 -24.11 18.35 -45.66
N GLN A 237 -24.67 17.26 -46.18
CA GLN A 237 -24.67 16.99 -47.62
C GLN A 237 -26.05 17.29 -48.22
N ASN A 238 -26.08 18.16 -49.23
CA ASN A 238 -27.28 18.53 -49.99
C ASN A 238 -28.43 19.11 -49.14
N THR A 239 -28.14 19.87 -48.08
CA THR A 239 -29.16 20.56 -47.27
C THR A 239 -28.86 22.06 -47.12
N THR A 240 -29.92 22.84 -46.88
CA THR A 240 -29.84 24.28 -46.57
C THR A 240 -29.97 24.49 -45.07
N ILE A 241 -29.03 25.25 -44.48
CA ILE A 241 -29.00 25.51 -43.03
C ILE A 241 -29.61 26.89 -42.74
N SER A 242 -30.59 26.94 -41.84
CA SER A 242 -31.11 28.18 -41.25
C SER A 242 -30.92 28.14 -39.74
N THR A 243 -30.19 29.10 -39.17
CA THR A 243 -29.87 29.16 -37.74
C THR A 243 -30.75 30.17 -37.02
N PHE A 244 -31.33 29.78 -35.89
CA PHE A 244 -32.10 30.66 -35.00
C PHE A 244 -31.42 30.74 -33.64
N HIS A 245 -31.03 31.95 -33.21
CA HIS A 245 -30.43 32.18 -31.90
C HIS A 245 -31.49 32.65 -30.91
N TYR A 246 -31.82 31.81 -29.93
CA TYR A 246 -32.69 32.17 -28.82
C TYR A 246 -31.84 32.58 -27.61
N ARG A 247 -32.09 33.77 -27.04
CA ARG A 247 -31.53 34.15 -25.74
C ARG A 247 -32.41 33.62 -24.62
N ALA A 248 -32.00 32.51 -24.03
CA ALA A 248 -32.69 31.92 -22.89
C ALA A 248 -32.26 32.60 -21.59
N LYS A 249 -33.24 32.92 -20.73
CA LYS A 249 -32.99 33.32 -19.34
C LYS A 249 -33.17 32.11 -18.42
N CYS A 250 -32.40 32.06 -17.35
CA CYS A 250 -32.55 31.05 -16.31
C CYS A 250 -32.65 31.67 -14.92
N ALA A 251 -33.23 30.92 -13.98
CA ALA A 251 -33.36 31.29 -12.58
C ALA A 251 -32.88 30.12 -11.71
N PRO A 252 -31.59 30.09 -11.31
CA PRO A 252 -31.05 29.08 -10.43
C PRO A 252 -31.36 29.38 -8.96
N SER A 253 -31.55 28.33 -8.15
CA SER A 253 -31.72 28.42 -6.70
C SER A 253 -30.94 27.32 -5.99
N VAL A 254 -30.35 27.64 -4.84
CA VAL A 254 -29.57 26.69 -4.03
C VAL A 254 -30.55 25.84 -3.20
N ILE A 255 -30.55 24.53 -3.42
CA ILE A 255 -31.33 23.57 -2.62
C ILE A 255 -30.51 23.13 -1.41
N GLN A 256 -29.24 22.78 -1.63
CA GLN A 256 -28.34 22.33 -0.58
C GLN A 256 -27.04 23.13 -0.64
N GLN A 257 -26.67 23.68 0.51
CA GLN A 257 -25.42 24.41 0.73
C GLN A 257 -24.19 23.47 0.68
N LEU A 258 -22.99 24.04 0.59
CA LEU A 258 -21.76 23.28 0.38
C LEU A 258 -21.48 22.30 1.53
N THR A 259 -21.29 21.04 1.16
CA THR A 259 -20.87 19.97 2.08
C THR A 259 -19.69 19.20 1.47
N GLY A 260 -18.62 18.98 2.24
CA GLY A 260 -17.46 18.21 1.78
C GLY A 260 -16.17 18.63 2.49
N CYS A 261 -15.04 18.42 1.83
CA CYS A 261 -13.71 18.65 2.41
C CYS A 261 -12.93 19.76 1.70
N LYS A 262 -11.99 20.35 2.46
CA LYS A 262 -10.98 21.28 1.95
C LYS A 262 -9.69 20.54 1.60
N SER A 263 -8.94 21.06 0.61
CA SER A 263 -7.64 20.52 0.17
C SER A 263 -7.65 19.01 -0.15
N CYS A 264 -8.76 18.50 -0.68
CA CYS A 264 -8.97 17.09 -1.00
C CYS A 264 -9.43 16.91 -2.45
N HIS A 265 -9.31 15.68 -2.97
CA HIS A 265 -9.72 15.39 -4.35
C HIS A 265 -11.25 15.33 -4.54
N SER A 266 -12.01 15.00 -3.49
CA SER A 266 -13.48 14.96 -3.49
C SER A 266 -14.15 16.34 -3.48
N GLY A 267 -13.44 17.36 -2.98
CA GLY A 267 -13.94 18.74 -2.88
C GLY A 267 -15.19 18.88 -2.02
N ALA A 268 -15.89 19.99 -2.22
CA ALA A 268 -17.18 20.31 -1.62
C ALA A 268 -18.27 20.38 -2.68
N GLN A 269 -19.50 19.99 -2.32
CA GLN A 269 -20.60 19.83 -3.27
C GLN A 269 -21.83 20.59 -2.80
N ALA A 270 -22.48 21.31 -3.72
CA ALA A 270 -23.77 21.99 -3.51
C ALA A 270 -24.80 21.49 -4.53
N ILE A 271 -26.07 21.47 -4.17
CA ILE A 271 -27.16 21.07 -5.07
C ILE A 271 -27.93 22.32 -5.49
N ILE A 272 -28.01 22.54 -6.80
CA ILE A 272 -28.65 23.70 -7.43
C ILE A 272 -29.83 23.22 -8.27
N PHE A 273 -30.96 23.90 -8.14
CA PHE A 273 -32.09 23.78 -9.07
C PHE A 273 -32.02 24.88 -10.11
N CYS A 274 -32.22 24.55 -11.39
CA CYS A 274 -32.22 25.53 -12.46
C CYS A 274 -33.48 25.46 -13.32
N GLN A 275 -34.19 26.59 -13.35
CA GLN A 275 -35.39 26.79 -14.15
C GLN A 275 -35.07 27.63 -15.40
N SER A 276 -35.56 27.19 -16.56
CA SER A 276 -35.58 28.00 -17.79
C SER A 276 -36.85 27.70 -18.60
N LYS A 277 -37.24 28.65 -19.46
CA LYS A 277 -38.39 28.49 -20.37
C LYS A 277 -38.03 27.71 -21.63
N LEU A 278 -36.75 27.72 -22.02
CA LEU A 278 -36.21 26.98 -23.16
C LEU A 278 -35.02 26.16 -22.65
N PRO A 279 -34.79 24.95 -23.17
CA PRO A 279 -33.58 24.20 -22.85
C PRO A 279 -32.34 25.04 -23.14
N THR A 280 -31.54 25.29 -22.11
CA THR A 280 -30.31 26.10 -22.20
C THR A 280 -29.21 25.51 -21.32
N THR A 281 -28.04 26.14 -21.35
CA THR A 281 -26.89 25.82 -20.49
C THR A 281 -26.62 26.99 -19.55
N ILE A 282 -26.52 26.73 -18.25
CA ILE A 282 -26.12 27.72 -17.24
C ILE A 282 -24.63 27.60 -16.98
N ASN A 283 -23.88 28.69 -17.14
CA ASN A 283 -22.47 28.81 -16.76
C ASN A 283 -22.39 29.47 -15.39
N VAL A 284 -21.62 28.91 -14.45
CA VAL A 284 -21.38 29.41 -13.10
C VAL A 284 -19.87 29.55 -12.92
N GLU A 285 -19.43 30.72 -12.48
CA GLU A 285 -18.03 31.01 -12.18
C GLU A 285 -17.91 31.34 -10.69
N CYS A 286 -17.09 30.57 -9.97
CA CYS A 286 -16.83 30.77 -8.56
C CYS A 286 -15.33 30.95 -8.35
N ASP A 287 -14.94 31.93 -7.52
CA ASP A 287 -13.57 32.03 -6.99
C ASP A 287 -12.45 32.23 -8.05
N GLY A 288 -12.77 32.85 -9.19
CA GLY A 288 -11.81 33.03 -10.30
C GLY A 288 -11.32 31.72 -10.91
N THR A 289 -12.00 30.60 -10.61
CA THR A 289 -11.69 29.27 -11.13
C THR A 289 -12.43 29.01 -12.44
N ASN A 290 -12.15 27.85 -13.05
CA ASN A 290 -12.80 27.40 -14.28
C ASN A 290 -14.33 27.54 -14.22
N VAL A 291 -14.90 28.16 -15.26
CA VAL A 291 -16.35 28.18 -15.49
C VAL A 291 -16.86 26.74 -15.52
N GLN A 292 -17.96 26.48 -14.79
CA GLN A 292 -18.69 25.22 -14.81
C GLN A 292 -20.06 25.45 -15.41
N SER A 293 -20.56 24.53 -16.23
CA SER A 293 -21.86 24.69 -16.87
C SER A 293 -22.63 23.40 -16.93
N PHE A 294 -23.93 23.60 -16.81
CA PHE A 294 -24.90 22.55 -16.59
C PHE A 294 -26.09 22.77 -17.52
N PRO A 295 -26.76 21.71 -17.97
CA PRO A 295 -28.06 21.86 -18.60
C PRO A 295 -29.02 22.55 -17.63
N CYS A 296 -29.95 23.35 -18.15
CA CYS A 296 -30.96 24.05 -17.38
C CYS A 296 -32.30 23.98 -18.10
N ASN A 297 -33.21 23.18 -17.55
CA ASN A 297 -34.59 23.04 -18.02
C ASN A 297 -35.48 22.43 -16.92
N ASN A 298 -35.61 23.12 -15.79
CA ASN A 298 -36.31 22.62 -14.58
C ASN A 298 -35.67 21.35 -14.01
N ILE A 299 -34.33 21.34 -13.95
CA ILE A 299 -33.56 20.19 -13.45
C ILE A 299 -32.68 20.60 -12.27
N THR A 300 -32.28 19.61 -11.49
CA THR A 300 -31.25 19.78 -10.44
C THR A 300 -29.90 19.30 -10.94
N PHE A 301 -28.84 19.98 -10.51
CA PHE A 301 -27.47 19.56 -10.77
C PHE A 301 -26.59 19.79 -9.54
N GLN A 302 -25.45 19.10 -9.53
CA GLN A 302 -24.46 19.21 -8.47
C GLN A 302 -23.30 20.11 -8.90
N LEU A 303 -23.07 21.18 -8.15
CA LEU A 303 -21.95 22.10 -8.34
C LEU A 303 -20.80 21.69 -7.41
N ASN A 304 -19.61 21.48 -7.97
CA ASN A 304 -18.43 21.07 -7.21
C ASN A 304 -17.49 22.26 -6.99
N ILE A 305 -16.96 22.42 -5.78
CA ILE A 305 -16.03 23.48 -5.39
C ILE A 305 -14.77 22.85 -4.81
N TYR A 306 -13.62 23.27 -5.33
CA TYR A 306 -12.31 22.88 -4.83
C TYR A 306 -11.66 24.10 -4.19
N THR A 307 -11.42 24.03 -2.89
CA THR A 307 -10.86 25.13 -2.11
C THR A 307 -9.99 24.59 -0.97
N ASP A 308 -9.04 25.38 -0.53
CA ASP A 308 -8.24 25.19 0.68
C ASP A 308 -8.79 25.96 1.90
N GLU A 309 -9.86 26.74 1.69
CA GLU A 309 -10.58 27.47 2.74
C GLU A 309 -11.43 26.50 3.60
N ALA A 310 -11.43 26.71 4.92
CA ALA A 310 -12.23 25.91 5.85
C ALA A 310 -13.71 26.35 5.91
N GLU A 311 -14.00 27.60 5.54
CA GLU A 311 -15.34 28.15 5.49
C GLU A 311 -15.49 28.89 4.17
N PHE A 312 -16.36 28.38 3.30
CA PHE A 312 -16.66 28.97 2.00
C PHE A 312 -17.88 29.87 2.15
N ASN A 313 -17.78 31.14 1.75
CA ASN A 313 -18.89 32.09 1.76
C ASN A 313 -18.71 33.13 0.64
N LYS A 314 -19.20 32.84 -0.57
CA LYS A 314 -18.92 33.64 -1.78
C LYS A 314 -20.16 33.76 -2.68
N ASN A 315 -20.22 34.88 -3.41
CA ASN A 315 -21.20 35.12 -4.47
C ASN A 315 -20.61 34.73 -5.83
N CYS A 316 -21.16 33.71 -6.47
CA CYS A 316 -20.71 33.21 -7.76
C CYS A 316 -21.58 33.77 -8.90
N PRO A 317 -21.02 34.57 -9.84
CA PRO A 317 -21.76 34.98 -11.03
C PRO A 317 -22.19 33.79 -11.90
N TYR A 318 -23.33 33.93 -12.57
CA TYR A 318 -23.82 32.96 -13.55
C TYR A 318 -24.42 33.62 -14.81
N SER A 319 -24.42 32.88 -15.92
CA SER A 319 -24.96 33.31 -17.22
C SER A 319 -25.56 32.13 -17.99
N CYS A 320 -26.75 32.30 -18.58
CA CYS A 320 -27.38 31.33 -19.49
C CYS A 320 -27.37 31.76 -20.96
N SER A 321 -26.70 32.87 -21.25
CA SER A 321 -26.47 33.47 -22.57
C SER A 321 -25.19 34.30 -22.50
N ASP A 322 -24.89 35.11 -23.52
CA ASP A 322 -23.65 35.90 -23.63
C ASP A 322 -23.42 36.97 -22.53
N LYS A 323 -24.36 37.14 -21.59
CA LYS A 323 -24.28 38.14 -20.51
C LYS A 323 -24.56 37.50 -19.15
N SER A 324 -23.91 38.02 -18.11
CA SER A 324 -24.19 37.68 -16.71
C SER A 324 -25.67 37.94 -16.40
N ASP A 325 -26.37 36.90 -15.94
CA ASP A 325 -27.79 36.94 -15.59
C ASP A 325 -28.00 37.21 -14.09
N GLY A 326 -27.02 36.88 -13.24
CA GLY A 326 -27.10 37.15 -11.79
C GLY A 326 -25.95 36.52 -10.99
N THR A 327 -26.14 36.41 -9.67
CA THR A 327 -25.19 35.79 -8.73
C THR A 327 -25.86 34.76 -7.83
N LEU A 328 -25.17 33.65 -7.54
CA LEU A 328 -25.55 32.61 -6.60
C LEU A 328 -24.73 32.73 -5.31
N HIS A 329 -25.39 32.87 -4.16
CA HIS A 329 -24.72 32.90 -2.87
C HIS A 329 -24.51 31.47 -2.33
N LEU A 330 -23.25 31.05 -2.19
CA LEU A 330 -22.87 29.72 -1.70
C LEU A 330 -22.14 29.82 -0.36
N PHE A 331 -22.55 28.98 0.59
CA PHE A 331 -21.99 28.91 1.94
C PHE A 331 -21.75 27.46 2.38
N GLY A 332 -20.72 27.20 3.19
CA GLY A 332 -20.53 25.92 3.86
C GLY A 332 -19.24 25.82 4.70
N LYS A 333 -19.24 24.96 5.72
CA LYS A 333 -18.05 24.65 6.53
C LYS A 333 -17.47 23.31 6.11
N LEU A 334 -16.20 23.31 5.70
CA LEU A 334 -15.51 22.17 5.11
C LEU A 334 -14.57 21.50 6.11
N HIS A 335 -14.55 20.17 6.10
CA HIS A 335 -13.67 19.40 6.97
C HIS A 335 -12.32 19.10 6.31
N THR A 336 -11.30 18.81 7.11
CA THR A 336 -9.97 18.41 6.58
C THR A 336 -9.91 16.90 6.46
N MET A 337 -9.53 16.39 5.30
CA MET A 337 -9.32 14.95 5.10
C MET A 337 -8.01 14.52 5.75
N THR A 338 -8.07 13.61 6.72
CA THR A 338 -6.88 13.03 7.36
C THR A 338 -6.66 11.61 6.83
N ILE A 339 -5.64 11.44 5.98
CA ILE A 339 -5.14 10.09 5.67
C ILE A 339 -4.30 9.66 6.87
N PRO A 340 -4.65 8.56 7.57
CA PRO A 340 -3.85 8.12 8.69
C PRO A 340 -2.40 7.84 8.24
N PRO A 341 -1.40 8.25 9.05
CA PRO A 341 -0.01 7.93 8.77
C PRO A 341 0.17 6.41 8.65
N PRO A 342 1.15 5.94 7.86
CA PRO A 342 1.39 4.51 7.74
C PRO A 342 1.65 3.96 9.15
N PRO A 343 0.98 2.85 9.55
CA PRO A 343 1.24 2.27 10.85
C PRO A 343 2.69 1.77 10.88
N SER A 344 3.55 2.42 11.65
CA SER A 344 4.87 1.88 11.96
C SER A 344 4.66 0.67 12.86
N LYS A 345 4.74 -0.54 12.30
CA LYS A 345 4.75 -1.75 13.12
C LYS A 345 6.17 -1.98 13.59
N GLU A 346 6.41 -1.81 14.88
CA GLU A 346 7.56 -2.45 15.50
C GLU A 346 7.39 -3.96 15.30
N LEU A 347 8.27 -4.56 14.50
CA LEU A 347 8.40 -6.02 14.44
C LEU A 347 9.28 -6.44 15.62
N GLY A 348 8.77 -6.18 16.83
CA GLY A 348 9.33 -6.74 18.05
C GLY A 348 8.75 -8.12 18.29
N GLN A 349 9.14 -9.15 17.53
CA GLN A 349 8.72 -10.51 17.89
C GLN A 349 9.82 -11.57 17.72
N TRP A 350 10.40 -11.90 18.88
CA TRP A 350 10.80 -13.22 19.39
C TRP A 350 11.17 -14.26 18.34
N TRP A 351 12.46 -14.48 18.16
CA TRP A 351 12.95 -15.68 17.50
C TRP A 351 13.28 -16.67 18.62
N ALA A 352 12.75 -17.88 18.49
CA ALA A 352 13.39 -19.04 19.04
C ALA A 352 14.88 -18.96 18.66
N ARG A 353 15.76 -19.15 19.63
CA ARG A 353 17.15 -19.52 19.35
C ARG A 353 17.13 -20.54 18.21
N ALA A 354 17.58 -20.16 17.03
CA ALA A 354 18.34 -21.08 16.20
C ALA A 354 19.76 -21.15 16.81
N ALA A 355 19.83 -21.38 18.12
CA ALA A 355 20.81 -22.34 18.57
C ALA A 355 20.17 -23.65 18.12
N ASP A 356 20.56 -24.14 16.93
CA ASP A 356 20.83 -25.56 16.88
C ASP A 356 21.61 -25.84 18.15
N GLU A 357 21.01 -26.60 19.07
CA GLU A 357 21.69 -27.14 20.23
C GLU A 357 23.05 -27.58 19.70
N VAL A 358 24.13 -26.90 20.08
CA VAL A 358 25.46 -27.34 19.72
C VAL A 358 25.50 -28.78 20.21
N PRO A 359 25.54 -29.79 19.32
CA PRO A 359 25.36 -31.16 19.76
C PRO A 359 26.45 -31.42 20.79
N ILE A 360 26.11 -32.01 21.93
CA ILE A 360 27.06 -32.29 23.03
C ILE A 360 28.31 -33.04 22.50
N GLY A 361 28.20 -33.72 21.35
CA GLY A 361 29.33 -34.30 20.61
C GLY A 361 30.44 -33.30 20.20
N ASN A 362 30.14 -32.03 19.96
CA ASN A 362 31.13 -31.01 19.63
C ASN A 362 31.96 -30.59 20.86
N ILE A 363 31.40 -30.67 22.07
CA ILE A 363 32.12 -30.37 23.32
C ILE A 363 33.14 -31.47 23.62
N LEU A 364 32.75 -32.75 23.47
CA LEU A 364 33.66 -33.90 23.65
C LEU A 364 34.79 -33.93 22.60
N ARG A 365 34.50 -33.51 21.36
CA ARG A 365 35.50 -33.41 20.29
C ARG A 365 36.49 -32.26 20.52
N ASP A 366 36.02 -31.13 21.05
CA ASP A 366 36.89 -29.99 21.41
C ASP A 366 37.78 -30.32 22.63
N ILE A 367 37.31 -31.10 23.59
CA ILE A 367 38.12 -31.57 24.74
C ILE A 367 39.20 -32.57 24.29
N THR A 368 38.88 -33.49 23.38
CA THR A 368 39.84 -34.50 22.89
C THR A 368 40.95 -33.89 22.03
N GLN A 369 40.64 -32.90 21.18
CA GLN A 369 41.65 -32.15 20.42
C GLN A 369 42.53 -31.24 21.30
N PHE A 370 41.98 -30.74 22.42
CA PHE A 370 42.77 -30.02 23.43
C PHE A 370 43.77 -30.95 24.12
N LEU A 371 43.33 -32.14 24.54
CA LEU A 371 44.20 -33.13 25.20
C LEU A 371 45.34 -33.62 24.29
N GLU A 372 45.13 -33.75 22.97
CA GLU A 372 46.20 -34.10 22.03
C GLU A 372 47.28 -33.02 21.88
N LYS A 373 46.89 -31.73 21.83
CA LYS A 373 47.86 -30.62 21.72
C LYS A 373 48.59 -30.33 23.03
N VAL A 374 47.89 -30.55 24.15
CA VAL A 374 48.45 -30.54 25.51
C VAL A 374 49.46 -31.71 25.64
N ALA A 375 49.12 -32.93 25.23
CA ALA A 375 49.98 -34.11 25.37
C ALA A 375 51.38 -33.98 24.76
N TRP A 376 51.56 -33.13 23.74
CA TRP A 376 52.88 -32.87 23.13
C TRP A 376 53.74 -31.85 23.91
N PHE A 377 53.11 -30.96 24.69
CA PHE A 377 53.81 -29.88 25.43
C PHE A 377 54.22 -30.29 26.86
N PHE A 378 53.58 -31.31 27.42
CA PHE A 378 53.74 -31.69 28.83
C PHE A 378 54.89 -32.64 29.19
N PRO A 379 55.50 -33.47 28.32
CA PRO A 379 56.54 -34.42 28.77
C PRO A 379 57.78 -33.74 29.38
N SER A 380 58.11 -32.52 28.93
CA SER A 380 59.27 -31.76 29.44
C SER A 380 58.98 -30.94 30.70
N LEU A 381 57.73 -30.49 30.90
CA LEU A 381 57.31 -29.69 32.05
C LEU A 381 56.92 -30.53 33.28
N ILE A 382 56.47 -31.77 33.08
CA ILE A 382 56.07 -32.70 34.15
C ILE A 382 57.22 -33.03 35.12
N PHE A 383 58.46 -33.11 34.61
CA PHE A 383 59.62 -33.47 35.43
C PHE A 383 60.26 -32.29 36.16
N GLN A 384 60.06 -31.05 35.71
CA GLN A 384 60.76 -29.88 36.23
C GLN A 384 59.95 -29.05 37.24
N TYR A 385 58.62 -29.03 37.18
CA TYR A 385 57.79 -28.19 38.07
C TYR A 385 56.42 -28.82 38.45
N PRO A 386 56.39 -29.85 39.30
CA PRO A 386 55.15 -30.55 39.70
C PRO A 386 54.13 -29.64 40.41
N LEU A 387 54.60 -28.61 41.11
CA LEU A 387 53.74 -27.64 41.81
C LEU A 387 52.95 -26.75 40.84
N LEU A 388 53.55 -26.39 39.70
CA LEU A 388 52.93 -25.52 38.69
C LEU A 388 51.80 -26.26 37.97
N MET A 389 51.94 -27.57 37.79
CA MET A 389 50.90 -28.43 37.23
C MET A 389 49.69 -28.58 38.14
N LEU A 390 49.89 -28.71 39.46
CA LEU A 390 48.78 -28.71 40.41
C LEU A 390 47.98 -27.41 40.36
N ILE A 391 48.65 -26.27 40.18
CA ILE A 391 48.00 -24.97 40.04
C ILE A 391 47.21 -24.90 38.72
N VAL A 392 47.80 -25.30 37.58
CA VAL A 392 47.11 -25.30 36.29
C VAL A 392 45.89 -26.24 36.32
N MET A 393 46.04 -27.45 36.85
CA MET A 393 44.93 -28.40 36.99
C MET A 393 43.84 -27.86 37.93
N ALA A 394 44.20 -27.24 39.05
CA ALA A 394 43.24 -26.60 39.94
C ALA A 394 42.51 -25.44 39.25
N THR A 395 43.20 -24.61 38.47
CA THR A 395 42.55 -23.52 37.71
C THR A 395 41.61 -24.04 36.63
N VAL A 396 41.96 -25.14 35.94
CA VAL A 396 41.09 -25.78 34.94
C VAL A 396 39.86 -26.37 35.60
N VAL A 397 40.01 -27.05 36.75
CA VAL A 397 38.88 -27.60 37.52
C VAL A 397 37.97 -26.48 38.04
N ILE A 398 38.54 -25.37 38.52
CA ILE A 398 37.78 -24.20 38.96
C ILE A 398 37.03 -23.56 37.78
N MET A 399 37.67 -23.41 36.62
CA MET A 399 37.02 -22.88 35.40
C MET A 399 35.88 -23.79 34.93
N LEU A 400 36.08 -25.12 34.92
CA LEU A 400 35.03 -26.08 34.60
C LEU A 400 33.89 -26.02 35.62
N TYR A 401 34.20 -25.90 36.91
CA TYR A 401 33.20 -25.75 37.97
C TYR A 401 32.34 -24.47 37.77
N PHE A 402 32.95 -23.34 37.40
CA PHE A 402 32.21 -22.11 37.10
C PHE A 402 31.40 -22.20 35.80
N LEU A 403 31.92 -22.87 34.76
CA LEU A 403 31.20 -23.10 33.50
C LEU A 403 29.96 -23.99 33.67
N PHE A 404 30.03 -24.98 34.57
CA PHE A 404 28.88 -25.83 34.91
C PHE A 404 27.87 -25.12 35.81
N ARG A 405 28.30 -24.20 36.68
CA ARG A 405 27.41 -23.46 37.59
C ARG A 405 26.66 -22.32 36.91
N TYR A 406 27.22 -21.71 35.86
CA TYR A 406 26.56 -20.63 35.10
C TYR A 406 25.60 -21.11 34.01
N ASN A 407 25.68 -22.38 33.58
CA ASN A 407 24.81 -22.94 32.51
C ASN A 407 23.49 -23.54 33.01
N PHE A 408 23.20 -23.51 34.31
CA PHE A 408 21.89 -23.88 34.84
C PHE A 408 21.23 -22.68 35.55
N PRO A 409 20.35 -21.93 34.86
CA PRO A 409 19.37 -21.12 35.56
C PRO A 409 18.36 -22.07 36.25
N SER A 410 18.39 -22.09 37.57
CA SER A 410 17.37 -22.70 38.40
C SER A 410 16.11 -21.83 38.42
N THR A 411 15.34 -21.82 37.34
CA THR A 411 13.93 -21.40 37.33
C THR A 411 13.17 -22.22 36.29
N PRO A 412 12.12 -22.98 36.67
CA PRO A 412 11.24 -23.59 35.68
C PRO A 412 10.43 -22.49 34.97
N PRO A 413 10.12 -22.61 33.67
CA PRO A 413 9.17 -21.73 33.03
C PRO A 413 7.78 -21.95 33.65
N ALA A 414 7.15 -20.87 34.11
CA ALA A 414 5.75 -20.87 34.46
C ALA A 414 4.92 -21.20 33.20
N ILE A 415 4.20 -22.31 33.23
CA ILE A 415 3.21 -22.69 32.22
C ILE A 415 1.99 -21.80 32.44
N PHE A 416 1.87 -20.72 31.68
CA PHE A 416 0.60 -20.00 31.50
C PHE A 416 -0.08 -20.53 30.23
N LEU A 417 -1.16 -21.30 30.43
CA LEU A 417 -2.09 -21.71 29.37
C LEU A 417 -2.94 -20.50 28.95
N GLY A 418 -2.57 -19.86 27.85
CA GLY A 418 -3.46 -18.99 27.06
C GLY A 418 -4.20 -19.80 25.98
N PRO A 419 -5.42 -19.41 25.57
CA PRO A 419 -6.37 -20.32 24.95
C PRO A 419 -6.02 -20.67 23.50
N ARG A 420 -6.24 -21.94 23.14
CA ARG A 420 -6.14 -22.45 21.75
C ARG A 420 -7.21 -21.81 20.87
N PRO A 421 -6.91 -21.50 19.59
CA PRO A 421 -7.92 -21.16 18.61
C PRO A 421 -8.64 -22.44 18.15
N HIS A 422 -9.95 -22.50 18.35
CA HIS A 422 -10.79 -23.56 17.79
C HIS A 422 -10.92 -23.38 16.28
N GLN A 423 -10.49 -24.40 15.53
CA GLN A 423 -10.88 -24.66 14.14
C GLN A 423 -12.40 -24.77 14.02
N GLN A 424 -13.00 -23.96 13.16
CA GLN A 424 -14.36 -24.19 12.62
C GLN A 424 -14.25 -25.06 11.37
N LEU A 425 -14.94 -26.21 11.39
CA LEU A 425 -15.39 -26.96 10.21
C LEU A 425 -16.87 -27.36 10.45
N PRO A 426 -17.62 -27.72 9.40
CA PRO A 426 -18.86 -27.04 9.07
C PRO A 426 -20.13 -27.72 9.60
N GLU A 427 -21.17 -26.89 9.66
CA GLU A 427 -22.52 -27.20 10.11
C GLU A 427 -23.31 -27.96 9.04
N SER A 428 -23.97 -29.07 9.43
CA SER A 428 -25.04 -29.69 8.65
C SER A 428 -26.25 -30.02 9.54
N ARG A 429 -27.33 -29.26 9.30
CA ARG A 429 -28.78 -29.57 9.39
C ARG A 429 -29.31 -30.40 10.59
N GLY A 430 -30.10 -29.70 11.42
CA GLY A 430 -31.56 -29.87 11.44
C GLY A 430 -32.15 -30.74 12.55
N LEU A 431 -32.90 -30.11 13.47
CA LEU A 431 -34.31 -30.40 13.81
C LEU A 431 -34.69 -29.78 15.19
N LEU A 432 -35.72 -28.92 15.15
CA LEU A 432 -36.63 -28.55 16.26
C LEU A 432 -37.27 -29.81 16.90
N PRO A 433 -37.92 -29.79 18.11
CA PRO A 433 -38.72 -28.66 18.63
C PRO A 433 -38.85 -28.50 20.18
N LYS A 434 -39.61 -27.45 20.56
CA LYS A 434 -40.56 -27.29 21.71
C LYS A 434 -40.22 -26.31 22.86
N ARG A 435 -40.97 -25.19 22.81
CA ARG A 435 -41.66 -24.42 23.87
C ARG A 435 -41.45 -24.83 25.34
N ALA A 436 -41.12 -23.83 26.17
CA ALA A 436 -41.75 -23.58 27.46
C ALA A 436 -41.75 -22.07 27.80
N LYS A 437 -42.80 -21.63 28.49
CA LYS A 437 -43.22 -20.26 28.82
C LYS A 437 -42.42 -19.61 29.97
N PRO A 438 -42.56 -18.28 30.20
CA PRO A 438 -41.80 -17.52 31.20
C PRO A 438 -42.45 -17.52 32.59
N HIS A 439 -41.66 -17.28 33.63
CA HIS A 439 -42.12 -16.89 34.95
C HIS A 439 -41.44 -15.59 35.40
N HIS A 440 -42.27 -14.73 36.00
CA HIS A 440 -41.99 -13.45 36.65
C HIS A 440 -40.86 -13.50 37.68
N HIS A 441 -40.04 -12.43 37.71
CA HIS A 441 -40.08 -11.41 38.77
C HIS A 441 -39.46 -10.10 38.30
#